data_AF-A0A975D0C3-F1
#
_entry.id   AF-A0A975D0C3-F1
#
_cell.length_a   1.000
_cell.length_b   1.000
_cell.length_c   1.000
_cell.angle_alpha   90.00
_cell.angle_beta   90.00
_cell.angle_gamma   90.00
#
_symmetry.space_group_name_H-M   'P 1'
#
loop_
_entity.id
_entity.type
_entity.pdbx_description
1 polymer ?
#
loop_
_entity_poly.entity_id
_entity_poly.type
_entity_poly.pdbx_seq_one_letter_code
_entity_poly.pdbx_strand_id
1 'polypeptide(L)'
;MIFADKLMDLRKKNGWSQEELAEKLNVSRQAVSKWESAQSVPDMSRIIQLSELFGVSTDYLLKDEMEQAEVSPETAPDSLIRTVDMEEANAFLKTKEENSRRVALGVLLCILSPVALILLGGAQAMGLLDWSENMAGGIGLVVMMLMIIPAVGMLVVSNLRISRFEYMEKEPFETLYGVTGMVKDRKEKFQPVHTRYMMTGIMLCIASTIPLFISLVFGNGENFLQVVGIASILLLAAIGVMLIIRVSIIWGSYQQLLEEGDYTRENKESNGKIGLISGAYWCVIAAAYLAWSFIGDSWKISWVIWPVAGVLFGAVIGITKALRKR
;
A
#
# COMPACT_ATOMS: atom_id res chain seq x y z
N MET A 1 -36.76 6.66 -11.15
CA MET A 1 -38.00 7.18 -11.78
C MET A 1 -37.81 7.29 -13.29
N ILE A 2 -38.84 7.05 -14.10
CA ILE A 2 -38.78 7.26 -15.56
C ILE A 2 -39.08 8.71 -15.94
N PHE A 3 -38.71 9.15 -17.16
CA PHE A 3 -38.95 10.52 -17.67
C PHE A 3 -40.38 11.04 -17.39
N ALA A 4 -41.40 10.21 -17.64
CA ALA A 4 -42.81 10.56 -17.45
C ALA A 4 -43.13 10.93 -15.98
N ASP A 5 -42.57 10.18 -15.03
CA ASP A 5 -42.74 10.43 -13.60
C ASP A 5 -42.06 11.74 -13.20
N LYS A 6 -40.83 11.97 -13.69
CA LYS A 6 -40.07 13.19 -13.39
C LYS A 6 -40.75 14.44 -13.92
N LEU A 7 -41.31 14.37 -15.13
CA LEU A 7 -42.05 15.48 -15.72
C LEU A 7 -43.32 15.81 -14.90
N MET A 8 -44.07 14.78 -14.51
CA MET A 8 -45.26 14.95 -13.68
C MET A 8 -44.92 15.52 -12.30
N ASP A 9 -43.83 15.08 -11.68
CA ASP A 9 -43.37 15.57 -10.38
C ASP A 9 -42.89 17.03 -10.45
N LEU A 10 -42.14 17.40 -11.48
CA LEU A 10 -41.71 18.79 -11.70
C LEU A 10 -42.91 19.72 -11.93
N ARG A 11 -43.90 19.27 -12.70
CA ARG A 11 -45.15 20.01 -12.91
C ARG A 11 -45.91 20.21 -11.59
N LYS A 12 -46.09 19.13 -10.81
CA LYS A 12 -46.78 19.18 -9.52
C LYS A 12 -46.04 20.03 -8.48
N LYS A 13 -44.71 19.97 -8.43
CA LYS A 13 -43.88 20.82 -7.54
C LYS A 13 -44.05 22.30 -7.82
N ASN A 14 -44.26 22.68 -9.08
CA ASN A 14 -44.55 24.06 -9.47
C ASN A 14 -46.04 24.42 -9.42
N GLY A 15 -46.91 23.48 -9.03
CA GLY A 15 -48.35 23.70 -8.91
C GLY A 15 -49.09 23.88 -10.24
N TRP A 16 -48.51 23.46 -11.36
CA TRP A 16 -49.08 23.71 -12.69
C TRP A 16 -50.06 22.62 -13.14
N SER A 17 -51.08 23.01 -13.90
CA SER A 17 -51.91 22.08 -14.69
C SER A 17 -51.19 21.61 -15.96
N GLN A 18 -51.67 20.53 -16.59
CA GLN A 18 -51.10 20.06 -17.87
C GLN A 18 -51.29 21.11 -18.97
N GLU A 19 -52.40 21.85 -18.93
CA GLU A 19 -52.72 22.98 -19.79
C GLU A 19 -51.69 24.11 -19.62
N GLU A 20 -51.38 24.51 -18.39
CA GLU A 20 -50.41 25.58 -18.11
C GLU A 20 -48.98 25.20 -18.53
N LEU A 21 -48.59 23.94 -18.36
CA LEU A 21 -47.30 23.45 -18.85
C LEU A 21 -47.26 23.46 -20.40
N ALA A 22 -48.38 23.10 -21.04
CA ALA A 22 -48.50 23.11 -22.49
C ALA A 22 -48.41 24.53 -23.07
N GLU A 23 -49.03 25.51 -22.41
CA GLU A 23 -48.92 26.93 -22.77
C GLU A 23 -47.47 27.43 -22.65
N LYS A 24 -46.79 27.13 -21.54
CA LYS A 24 -45.39 27.54 -21.31
C LYS A 24 -44.40 26.97 -22.34
N LEU A 25 -44.69 25.78 -22.87
CA LEU A 25 -43.87 25.13 -23.89
C LEU A 25 -44.37 25.37 -25.31
N ASN A 26 -45.47 26.13 -25.49
CA ASN A 26 -46.12 26.33 -26.78
C ASN A 26 -46.39 25.00 -27.52
N VAL A 27 -47.02 24.05 -26.82
CA VAL A 27 -47.44 22.75 -27.35
C VAL A 27 -48.91 22.49 -27.00
N SER A 28 -49.51 21.45 -27.60
CA SER A 28 -50.87 21.06 -27.23
C SER A 28 -50.88 20.34 -25.88
N ARG A 29 -51.94 20.53 -25.10
CA ARG A 29 -52.17 19.78 -23.85
C ARG A 29 -52.11 18.26 -24.06
N GLN A 30 -52.57 17.79 -25.22
CA GLN A 30 -52.50 16.38 -25.60
C GLN A 30 -51.07 15.86 -25.69
N ALA A 31 -50.10 16.68 -26.12
CA ALA A 31 -48.69 16.29 -26.15
C ALA A 31 -48.16 16.07 -24.73
N VAL A 32 -48.41 17.01 -23.81
CA VAL A 32 -48.02 16.88 -22.40
C VAL A 32 -48.65 15.65 -21.75
N SER A 33 -49.93 15.39 -22.01
CA SER A 33 -50.62 14.19 -21.50
C SER A 33 -49.97 12.89 -22.00
N LYS A 34 -49.52 12.85 -23.27
CA LYS A 34 -48.83 11.66 -23.82
C LYS A 34 -47.43 11.49 -23.25
N TRP A 35 -46.75 12.58 -22.90
CA TRP A 35 -45.45 12.54 -22.24
C TRP A 35 -45.56 12.03 -20.80
N GLU A 36 -46.51 12.56 -20.02
CA GLU A 36 -46.73 12.13 -18.62
C GLU A 36 -47.30 10.70 -18.50
N SER A 37 -47.91 10.16 -19.56
CA SER A 37 -48.40 8.78 -19.62
C SER A 37 -47.45 7.80 -20.32
N ALA A 38 -46.22 8.23 -20.62
CA ALA A 38 -45.20 7.44 -21.33
C ALA A 38 -45.65 6.90 -22.72
N GLN A 39 -46.69 7.49 -23.34
CA GLN A 39 -47.17 7.10 -24.67
C GLN A 39 -46.33 7.69 -25.81
N SER A 40 -45.57 8.75 -25.53
CA SER A 40 -44.61 9.34 -26.47
C SER A 40 -43.53 10.09 -25.69
N VAL A 41 -42.36 10.27 -26.31
CA VAL A 41 -41.25 11.04 -25.74
C VAL A 41 -41.17 12.39 -26.48
N PRO A 42 -40.92 13.52 -25.78
CA PRO A 42 -40.69 14.80 -26.45
C PRO A 42 -39.43 14.76 -27.34
N ASP A 43 -39.38 15.60 -28.36
CA ASP A 43 -38.16 15.77 -29.14
C ASP A 43 -37.06 16.49 -28.34
N MET A 44 -35.83 16.45 -28.86
CA MET A 44 -34.67 17.06 -28.21
C MET A 44 -34.84 18.57 -27.94
N SER A 45 -35.52 19.29 -28.84
CA SER A 45 -35.78 20.73 -28.65
C SER A 45 -36.70 20.99 -27.45
N ARG A 46 -37.70 20.12 -27.25
CA ARG A 46 -38.62 20.20 -26.11
C ARG A 46 -37.97 19.78 -24.81
N ILE A 47 -37.05 18.83 -24.84
CA ILE A 47 -36.26 18.44 -23.66
C ILE A 47 -35.39 19.60 -23.16
N ILE A 48 -34.77 20.35 -24.07
CA ILE A 48 -34.00 21.55 -23.72
C ILE A 48 -34.92 22.63 -23.11
N GLN A 49 -36.07 22.90 -23.74
CA GLN A 49 -37.04 23.85 -23.20
C GLN A 49 -37.58 23.45 -21.81
N LEU A 50 -37.80 22.15 -21.58
CA LEU A 50 -38.19 21.63 -20.28
C LEU A 50 -37.08 21.82 -19.24
N SER A 51 -35.83 21.57 -19.61
CA SER A 51 -34.65 21.78 -18.77
C SER A 51 -34.53 23.25 -18.34
N GLU A 52 -34.67 24.18 -19.27
CA GLU A 52 -34.67 25.62 -19.00
C GLU A 52 -35.87 26.06 -18.16
N LEU A 53 -37.07 25.55 -18.47
CA LEU A 53 -38.30 25.92 -17.77
C LEU A 53 -38.30 25.49 -16.30
N PHE A 54 -37.74 24.31 -16.01
CA PHE A 54 -37.70 23.75 -14.66
C PHE A 54 -36.39 24.01 -13.92
N GLY A 55 -35.38 24.58 -14.58
CA GLY A 55 -34.05 24.81 -13.99
C GLY A 55 -33.32 23.53 -13.61
N VAL A 56 -33.57 22.43 -14.33
CA VAL A 56 -32.92 21.13 -14.12
C VAL A 56 -32.08 20.76 -15.33
N SER A 57 -31.06 19.92 -15.18
CA SER A 57 -30.28 19.45 -16.33
C SER A 57 -31.11 18.53 -17.24
N THR A 58 -30.82 18.54 -18.54
CA THR A 58 -31.37 17.57 -19.49
C THR A 58 -31.04 16.13 -19.07
N ASP A 59 -29.88 15.93 -18.45
CA ASP A 59 -29.44 14.67 -17.85
C ASP A 59 -30.39 14.18 -16.74
N TYR A 60 -30.83 15.09 -15.85
CA TYR A 60 -31.82 14.76 -14.82
C TYR A 60 -33.15 14.33 -15.44
N LEU A 61 -33.60 14.96 -16.54
CA LEU A 61 -34.84 14.59 -17.20
C LEU A 61 -34.75 13.21 -17.86
N LEU A 62 -33.63 12.91 -18.53
CA LEU A 62 -33.50 11.74 -19.39
C LEU A 62 -32.93 10.49 -18.72
N LYS A 63 -32.07 10.62 -17.69
CA LYS A 63 -31.48 9.43 -17.04
C LYS A 63 -32.50 8.74 -16.16
N ASP A 64 -32.78 7.47 -16.43
CA ASP A 64 -33.52 6.65 -15.49
C ASP A 64 -32.61 6.30 -14.31
N GLU A 65 -33.07 6.53 -13.07
CA GLU A 65 -32.30 6.21 -11.85
C GLU A 65 -31.96 4.71 -11.70
N MET A 66 -32.41 3.86 -12.63
CA MET A 66 -32.13 2.43 -12.68
C MET A 66 -30.96 2.03 -13.61
N GLU A 67 -30.42 2.94 -14.41
CA GLU A 67 -29.26 2.65 -15.27
C GLU A 67 -28.08 3.57 -14.96
N GLN A 68 -27.06 2.93 -14.38
CA GLN A 68 -25.63 3.26 -14.44
C GLN A 68 -25.24 4.73 -14.20
N ALA A 69 -24.65 4.94 -13.02
CA ALA A 69 -23.81 6.10 -12.73
C ALA A 69 -22.59 6.14 -13.65
N GLU A 70 -22.77 6.66 -14.86
CA GLU A 70 -21.70 7.30 -15.61
C GLU A 70 -21.63 8.77 -15.15
N VAL A 71 -20.54 9.06 -14.44
CA VAL A 71 -20.17 10.40 -13.99
C VAL A 71 -19.67 11.19 -15.20
N SER A 72 -20.37 12.27 -15.54
CA SER A 72 -19.80 13.37 -16.34
C SER A 72 -19.62 14.61 -15.44
N PRO A 73 -18.51 15.35 -15.55
CA PRO A 73 -17.97 16.14 -14.47
C PRO A 73 -18.24 17.63 -14.68
N GLU A 74 -19.28 18.20 -14.04
CA GLU A 74 -19.41 19.66 -13.98
C GLU A 74 -20.00 20.12 -12.64
N THR A 75 -19.17 20.16 -11.60
CA THR A 75 -19.24 21.21 -10.56
C THR A 75 -17.88 21.35 -9.87
N ALA A 76 -17.20 22.47 -10.11
CA ALA A 76 -16.08 23.08 -9.37
C ALA A 76 -14.79 22.24 -9.07
N PRO A 77 -13.60 22.82 -9.28
CA PRO A 77 -12.33 22.13 -9.06
C PRO A 77 -11.94 22.19 -7.58
N ASP A 78 -12.25 21.15 -6.81
CA ASP A 78 -11.52 20.88 -5.56
C ASP A 78 -11.41 19.37 -5.33
N SER A 79 -10.22 18.84 -5.64
CA SER A 79 -9.76 17.45 -5.57
C SER A 79 -10.39 16.46 -6.57
N LEU A 80 -9.71 16.23 -7.69
CA LEU A 80 -9.85 15.03 -8.53
C LEU A 80 -9.36 13.81 -7.72
N ILE A 81 -10.15 13.35 -6.75
CA ILE A 81 -9.85 12.11 -6.04
C ILE A 81 -9.96 10.98 -7.07
N ARG A 82 -8.83 10.33 -7.37
CA ARG A 82 -8.76 9.26 -8.36
C ARG A 82 -9.69 8.13 -7.94
N THR A 83 -10.51 7.65 -8.87
CA THR A 83 -11.36 6.49 -8.65
C THR A 83 -10.65 5.23 -9.12
N VAL A 84 -10.77 4.15 -8.35
CA VAL A 84 -10.21 2.83 -8.66
C VAL A 84 -11.35 1.92 -9.07
N ASP A 85 -11.31 1.46 -10.32
CA ASP A 85 -12.28 0.52 -10.86
C ASP A 85 -11.92 -0.95 -10.54
N MET A 86 -12.79 -1.86 -10.99
CA MET A 86 -12.62 -3.29 -10.75
C MET A 86 -11.42 -3.88 -11.51
N GLU A 87 -11.10 -3.36 -12.70
CA GLU A 87 -10.00 -3.84 -13.52
C GLU A 87 -8.66 -3.42 -12.91
N GLU A 88 -8.53 -2.15 -12.53
CA GLU A 88 -7.38 -1.58 -11.87
C GLU A 88 -7.13 -2.24 -10.50
N ALA A 89 -8.18 -2.45 -9.70
CA ALA A 89 -8.06 -3.17 -8.43
C ALA A 89 -7.57 -4.61 -8.63
N ASN A 90 -8.10 -5.35 -9.60
CA ASN A 90 -7.65 -6.70 -9.90
C ASN A 90 -6.21 -6.71 -10.47
N ALA A 91 -5.86 -5.76 -11.33
CA ALA A 91 -4.52 -5.61 -11.87
C ALA A 91 -3.50 -5.31 -10.76
N PHE A 92 -3.86 -4.44 -9.80
CA PHE A 92 -3.07 -4.15 -8.62
C PHE A 92 -2.84 -5.40 -7.76
N LEU A 93 -3.92 -6.09 -7.37
CA LEU A 93 -3.84 -7.30 -6.55
C LEU A 93 -3.00 -8.39 -7.21
N LYS A 94 -3.22 -8.65 -8.51
CA LYS A 94 -2.44 -9.62 -9.28
C LYS A 94 -0.96 -9.22 -9.33
N THR A 95 -0.66 -7.94 -9.53
CA THR A 95 0.72 -7.45 -9.55
C THR A 95 1.39 -7.65 -8.19
N LYS A 96 0.71 -7.31 -7.09
CA LYS A 96 1.23 -7.52 -5.72
C LYS A 96 1.44 -9.00 -5.42
N GLU A 97 0.54 -9.88 -5.85
CA GLU A 97 0.68 -11.33 -5.69
C GLU A 97 1.89 -11.88 -6.46
N GLU A 98 2.03 -11.56 -7.74
CA GLU A 98 3.20 -11.98 -8.55
C GLU A 98 4.51 -11.43 -7.96
N ASN A 99 4.47 -10.18 -7.50
CA ASN A 99 5.63 -9.52 -6.94
C ASN A 99 6.03 -10.06 -5.57
N SER A 100 5.07 -10.53 -4.77
CA SER A 100 5.33 -11.09 -3.44
C SER A 100 6.36 -12.22 -3.46
N ARG A 101 6.32 -13.07 -4.50
CA ARG A 101 7.27 -14.18 -4.67
C ARG A 101 8.67 -13.68 -5.00
N ARG A 102 8.78 -12.67 -5.85
CA ARG A 102 10.08 -12.08 -6.26
C ARG A 102 10.75 -11.37 -5.10
N VAL A 103 9.99 -10.58 -4.35
CA VAL A 103 10.49 -9.88 -3.15
C VAL A 103 10.93 -10.89 -2.09
N ALA A 104 10.11 -11.92 -1.82
CA ALA A 104 10.46 -12.95 -0.86
C ALA A 104 11.74 -13.74 -1.26
N LEU A 105 11.90 -14.08 -2.54
CA LEU A 105 13.12 -14.73 -3.05
C LEU A 105 14.34 -13.81 -2.99
N GLY A 106 14.20 -12.53 -3.30
CA GLY A 106 15.27 -11.55 -3.16
C GLY A 106 15.76 -11.44 -1.73
N VAL A 107 14.85 -11.31 -0.76
CA VAL A 107 15.23 -11.25 0.66
C VAL A 107 15.82 -12.58 1.16
N LEU A 108 15.28 -13.72 0.72
CA LEU A 108 15.84 -15.04 1.02
C LEU A 108 17.31 -15.12 0.59
N LEU A 109 17.62 -14.75 -0.66
CA LEU A 109 18.99 -14.76 -1.19
C LEU A 109 19.91 -13.83 -0.40
N CYS A 110 19.44 -12.64 -0.01
CA CYS A 110 20.21 -11.72 0.82
C CYS A 110 20.58 -12.35 2.18
N ILE A 111 19.62 -12.99 2.87
CA ILE A 111 19.85 -13.62 4.18
C ILE A 111 20.79 -14.83 4.05
N LEU A 112 20.67 -15.61 2.97
CA LEU A 112 21.52 -16.77 2.71
C LEU A 112 22.93 -16.41 2.20
N SER A 113 23.12 -15.21 1.67
CA SER A 113 24.39 -14.82 1.03
C SER A 113 25.65 -15.00 1.90
N PRO A 114 25.63 -14.76 3.24
CA PRO A 114 26.83 -14.93 4.07
C PRO A 114 27.11 -16.38 4.46
N VAL A 115 26.18 -17.31 4.22
CA VAL A 115 26.28 -18.71 4.68
C VAL A 115 27.53 -19.40 4.13
N ALA A 116 27.82 -19.20 2.84
CA ALA A 116 29.01 -19.77 2.21
C ALA A 116 30.30 -19.22 2.84
N LEU A 117 30.36 -17.92 3.13
CA LEU A 117 31.51 -17.29 3.78
C LEU A 117 31.74 -17.84 5.19
N ILE A 118 30.66 -17.99 5.97
CA ILE A 118 30.72 -18.53 7.34
C ILE A 118 31.19 -19.99 7.33
N LEU A 119 30.62 -20.83 6.47
CA LEU A 119 30.96 -22.25 6.40
C LEU A 119 32.39 -22.49 5.87
N LEU A 120 32.80 -21.79 4.81
CA LEU A 120 34.15 -21.95 4.25
C LEU A 120 35.22 -21.41 5.19
N GLY A 121 34.99 -20.24 5.81
CA GLY A 121 35.90 -19.68 6.80
C GLY A 121 36.04 -20.57 8.03
N GLY A 122 34.93 -21.11 8.54
CA GLY A 122 34.97 -22.04 9.67
C GLY A 122 35.63 -23.38 9.33
N ALA A 123 35.36 -23.95 8.16
CA ALA A 123 36.00 -25.20 7.72
C ALA A 123 37.53 -25.05 7.58
N GLN A 124 38.00 -23.91 7.05
CA GLN A 124 39.42 -23.62 6.95
C GLN A 124 40.06 -23.43 8.34
N ALA A 125 39.44 -22.66 9.23
CA ALA A 125 39.97 -22.40 10.58
C ALA A 125 40.17 -23.68 11.42
N MET A 126 39.53 -24.77 11.02
CA MET A 126 39.58 -26.07 11.71
C MET A 126 40.45 -27.10 10.99
N GLY A 127 41.11 -26.71 9.89
CA GLY A 127 41.96 -27.61 9.11
C GLY A 127 41.20 -28.68 8.34
N LEU A 128 39.89 -28.53 8.12
CA LEU A 128 39.09 -29.44 7.28
C LEU A 128 39.34 -29.23 5.78
N LEU A 129 39.90 -28.07 5.41
CA LEU A 129 40.29 -27.71 4.05
C LEU A 129 41.76 -27.28 4.06
N ASP A 130 42.56 -27.85 3.16
CA ASP A 130 43.98 -27.46 2.93
C ASP A 130 44.10 -26.12 2.18
N TRP A 131 43.14 -25.23 2.36
CA TRP A 131 43.04 -23.95 1.67
C TRP A 131 43.66 -22.85 2.52
N SER A 132 44.28 -21.85 1.87
CA SER A 132 44.71 -20.65 2.59
C SER A 132 43.49 -19.83 3.06
N GLU A 133 43.64 -19.13 4.17
CA GLU A 133 42.60 -18.24 4.73
C GLU A 133 42.08 -17.25 3.69
N ASN A 134 42.99 -16.63 2.94
CA ASN A 134 42.65 -15.71 1.85
C ASN A 134 41.84 -16.38 0.73
N MET A 135 42.08 -17.66 0.44
CA MET A 135 41.35 -18.38 -0.60
C MET A 135 39.93 -18.74 -0.13
N ALA A 136 39.78 -19.25 1.10
CA ALA A 136 38.48 -19.56 1.67
C ALA A 136 37.60 -18.31 1.82
N GLY A 137 38.17 -17.23 2.36
CA GLY A 137 37.49 -15.93 2.48
C GLY A 137 37.16 -15.33 1.11
N GLY A 138 38.09 -15.39 0.16
CA GLY A 138 37.92 -14.88 -1.21
C GLY A 138 36.80 -15.59 -1.97
N ILE A 139 36.78 -16.93 -1.95
CA ILE A 139 35.71 -17.72 -2.58
C ILE A 139 34.37 -17.44 -1.91
N GLY A 140 34.32 -17.42 -0.57
CA GLY A 140 33.11 -17.10 0.18
C GLY A 140 32.52 -15.73 -0.18
N LEU A 141 33.38 -14.72 -0.34
CA LEU A 141 32.98 -13.38 -0.74
C LEU A 141 32.47 -13.33 -2.19
N VAL A 142 33.10 -14.05 -3.12
CA VAL A 142 32.62 -14.15 -4.51
C VAL A 142 31.23 -14.78 -4.55
N VAL A 143 31.00 -15.89 -3.82
CA VAL A 143 29.69 -16.54 -3.74
C VAL A 143 28.64 -15.60 -3.14
N MET A 144 28.98 -14.88 -2.08
CA MET A 144 28.10 -13.88 -1.47
C MET A 144 27.69 -12.81 -2.48
N MET A 145 28.65 -12.25 -3.24
CA MET A 145 28.37 -11.26 -4.29
C MET A 145 27.48 -11.82 -5.40
N LEU A 146 27.74 -13.05 -5.86
CA LEU A 146 26.95 -13.71 -6.90
C LEU A 146 25.50 -13.96 -6.47
N MET A 147 25.22 -14.12 -5.18
CA MET A 147 23.86 -14.22 -4.65
C MET A 147 23.19 -12.85 -4.49
N ILE A 148 23.94 -11.83 -4.04
CA ILE A 148 23.42 -10.48 -3.80
C ILE A 148 23.02 -9.78 -5.11
N ILE A 149 23.82 -9.91 -6.18
CA ILE A 149 23.55 -9.25 -7.47
C ILE A 149 22.13 -9.56 -8.00
N PRO A 150 21.72 -10.84 -8.19
CA PRO A 150 20.37 -11.16 -8.63
C PRO A 150 19.32 -10.83 -7.57
N ALA A 151 19.64 -10.92 -6.27
CA ALA A 151 18.72 -10.57 -5.19
C ALA A 151 18.30 -9.10 -5.26
N VAL A 152 19.27 -8.19 -5.34
CA VAL A 152 19.03 -6.75 -5.47
C VAL A 152 18.34 -6.45 -6.81
N GLY A 153 18.76 -7.09 -7.90
CA GLY A 153 18.09 -6.96 -9.20
C GLY A 153 16.60 -7.31 -9.14
N MET A 154 16.24 -8.42 -8.48
CA MET A 154 14.85 -8.80 -8.25
C MET A 154 14.10 -7.75 -7.43
N LEU A 155 14.68 -7.26 -6.32
CA LEU A 155 14.05 -6.26 -5.46
C LEU A 155 13.82 -4.92 -6.17
N VAL A 156 14.78 -4.46 -6.98
CA VAL A 156 14.67 -3.23 -7.76
C VAL A 156 13.57 -3.35 -8.83
N VAL A 157 13.58 -4.43 -9.62
CA VAL A 157 12.53 -4.67 -10.63
C VAL A 157 11.15 -4.78 -9.97
N SER A 158 11.10 -5.42 -8.81
CA SER A 158 9.89 -5.52 -8.00
C SER A 158 9.36 -4.15 -7.56
N ASN A 159 10.24 -3.25 -7.14
CA ASN A 159 9.87 -1.89 -6.76
C ASN A 159 9.38 -1.07 -7.96
N LEU A 160 10.10 -1.16 -9.09
CA LEU A 160 9.72 -0.45 -10.33
C LEU A 160 8.34 -0.89 -10.84
N ARG A 161 7.97 -2.16 -10.72
CA ARG A 161 6.63 -2.64 -11.11
C ARG A 161 5.51 -2.12 -10.21
N ILE A 162 5.78 -1.90 -8.92
CA ILE A 162 4.80 -1.37 -7.97
C ILE A 162 4.65 0.15 -8.13
N SER A 163 5.67 0.87 -8.61
CA SER A 163 5.65 2.33 -8.74
C SER A 163 4.43 2.91 -9.46
N ARG A 164 3.87 2.19 -10.46
CA ARG A 164 2.63 2.59 -11.15
C ARG A 164 1.39 2.69 -10.24
N PHE A 165 1.43 2.04 -9.08
CA PHE A 165 0.39 2.01 -8.07
C PHE A 165 0.79 2.73 -6.78
N GLU A 166 1.89 3.48 -6.80
CA GLU A 166 2.41 4.20 -5.63
C GLU A 166 1.41 5.24 -5.10
N TYR A 167 0.58 5.80 -5.99
CA TYR A 167 -0.51 6.70 -5.61
C TYR A 167 -1.51 6.02 -4.64
N MET A 168 -1.76 4.70 -4.77
CA MET A 168 -2.66 3.99 -3.85
C MET A 168 -2.11 3.94 -2.41
N GLU A 169 -0.80 4.11 -2.24
CA GLU A 169 -0.14 4.17 -0.93
C GLU A 169 -0.08 5.60 -0.38
N LYS A 170 0.12 6.58 -1.26
CA LYS A 170 0.43 7.97 -0.86
C LYS A 170 -0.77 8.91 -0.89
N GLU A 171 -1.73 8.66 -1.76
CA GLU A 171 -2.83 9.56 -2.05
C GLU A 171 -4.18 8.91 -1.64
N PRO A 172 -5.14 9.72 -1.17
CA PRO A 172 -6.50 9.26 -0.97
C PRO A 172 -7.15 8.96 -2.33
N PHE A 173 -7.91 7.88 -2.41
CA PHE A 173 -8.66 7.50 -3.61
C PHE A 173 -10.04 6.97 -3.24
N GLU A 174 -10.94 6.86 -4.22
CA GLU A 174 -12.26 6.28 -4.03
C GLU A 174 -12.40 4.97 -4.82
N THR A 175 -12.99 3.94 -4.21
CA THR A 175 -13.23 2.67 -4.90
C THR A 175 -14.64 2.66 -5.49
N LEU A 176 -14.78 2.26 -6.76
CA LEU A 176 -16.09 2.10 -7.38
C LEU A 176 -16.95 1.02 -6.70
N TYR A 177 -18.26 1.10 -6.90
CA TYR A 177 -19.22 0.16 -6.32
C TYR A 177 -18.84 -1.30 -6.62
N GLY A 178 -18.87 -2.13 -5.58
CA GLY A 178 -18.51 -3.55 -5.66
C GLY A 178 -17.02 -3.87 -5.42
N VAL A 179 -16.09 -2.92 -5.65
CA VAL A 179 -14.65 -3.15 -5.44
C VAL A 179 -14.36 -3.42 -3.96
N THR A 180 -14.88 -2.57 -3.06
CA THR A 180 -14.70 -2.73 -1.60
C THR A 180 -15.23 -4.08 -1.12
N GLY A 181 -16.39 -4.51 -1.61
CA GLY A 181 -17.00 -5.80 -1.27
C GLY A 181 -16.16 -6.98 -1.75
N MET A 182 -15.67 -6.93 -3.00
CA MET A 182 -14.78 -7.94 -3.57
C MET A 182 -13.47 -8.06 -2.79
N VAL A 183 -12.84 -6.93 -2.47
CA VAL A 183 -11.57 -6.90 -1.74
C VAL A 183 -11.76 -7.42 -0.31
N LYS A 184 -12.87 -7.06 0.35
CA LYS A 184 -13.22 -7.53 1.69
C LYS A 184 -13.45 -9.05 1.71
N ASP A 185 -14.22 -9.59 0.76
CA ASP A 185 -14.44 -11.04 0.63
C ASP A 185 -13.12 -11.80 0.40
N ARG A 186 -12.25 -11.30 -0.49
CA ARG A 186 -10.92 -11.91 -0.70
C ARG A 186 -10.03 -11.83 0.53
N LYS A 187 -10.06 -10.70 1.25
CA LYS A 187 -9.30 -10.49 2.49
C LYS A 187 -9.75 -11.45 3.58
N GLU A 188 -11.06 -11.60 3.81
CA GLU A 188 -11.63 -12.52 4.79
C GLU A 188 -11.26 -13.98 4.47
N LYS A 189 -11.35 -14.38 3.19
CA LYS A 189 -10.89 -15.71 2.72
C LYS A 189 -9.39 -15.93 2.91
N PHE A 190 -8.58 -14.89 2.75
CA PHE A 190 -7.13 -14.97 2.90
C PHE A 190 -6.65 -14.84 4.36
N GLN A 191 -7.43 -14.25 5.26
CA GLN A 191 -7.09 -14.06 6.67
C GLN A 191 -6.59 -15.33 7.38
N PRO A 192 -7.26 -16.51 7.30
CA PRO A 192 -6.74 -17.72 7.94
C PRO A 192 -5.41 -18.19 7.33
N VAL A 193 -5.21 -17.99 6.03
CA VAL A 193 -3.94 -18.31 5.35
C VAL A 193 -2.84 -17.38 5.86
N HIS A 194 -3.09 -16.07 5.88
CA HIS A 194 -2.18 -15.06 6.40
C HIS A 194 -1.75 -15.40 7.84
N THR A 195 -2.71 -15.65 8.74
CA THR A 195 -2.41 -15.96 10.14
C THR A 195 -1.60 -17.24 10.30
N ARG A 196 -1.92 -18.32 9.57
CA ARG A 196 -1.15 -19.59 9.66
C ARG A 196 0.29 -19.41 9.19
N TYR A 197 0.51 -18.81 8.02
CA TYR A 197 1.86 -18.62 7.48
C TYR A 197 2.68 -17.60 8.29
N MET A 198 2.04 -16.53 8.79
CA MET A 198 2.69 -15.57 9.69
C MET A 198 3.16 -16.27 10.97
N MET A 199 2.29 -17.07 11.59
CA MET A 199 2.62 -17.84 12.80
C MET A 199 3.74 -18.84 12.55
N THR A 200 3.63 -19.66 11.49
CA THR A 200 4.69 -20.62 11.12
C THR A 200 6.02 -19.91 10.83
N GLY A 201 6.01 -18.78 10.14
CA GLY A 201 7.21 -18.02 9.84
C GLY A 201 7.88 -17.46 11.10
N ILE A 202 7.11 -16.89 12.02
CA ILE A 202 7.63 -16.38 13.30
C ILE A 202 8.19 -17.53 14.14
N MET A 203 7.45 -18.64 14.26
CA MET A 203 7.89 -19.81 15.00
C MET A 203 9.19 -20.39 14.42
N LEU A 204 9.34 -20.41 13.09
CA LEU A 204 10.56 -20.88 12.43
C LEU A 204 11.74 -19.92 12.66
N CYS A 205 11.51 -18.60 12.68
CA CYS A 205 12.54 -17.62 13.02
C CYS A 205 13.02 -17.77 14.46
N ILE A 206 12.10 -18.01 15.42
CA ILE A 206 12.46 -18.24 16.83
C ILE A 206 13.18 -19.60 16.97
N ALA A 207 12.64 -20.66 16.36
CA ALA A 207 13.23 -21.99 16.38
C ALA A 207 14.59 -22.06 15.67
N SER A 208 14.90 -21.09 14.79
CA SER A 208 16.19 -21.04 14.08
C SER A 208 17.39 -20.98 15.01
N THR A 209 17.23 -20.52 16.26
CA THR A 209 18.32 -20.45 17.25
C THR A 209 18.61 -21.80 17.92
N ILE A 210 17.70 -22.78 17.85
CA ILE A 210 17.84 -24.08 18.50
C ILE A 210 19.12 -24.81 18.05
N PRO A 211 19.45 -24.91 16.74
CA PRO A 211 20.72 -25.49 16.27
C PRO A 211 21.97 -24.93 16.95
N LEU A 212 22.02 -23.62 17.25
CA LEU A 212 23.15 -23.00 17.94
C LEU A 212 23.22 -23.40 19.42
N PHE A 213 22.08 -23.51 20.10
CA PHE A 213 22.09 -23.98 21.49
C PHE A 213 22.43 -25.47 21.58
N ILE A 214 21.95 -26.29 20.64
CA ILE A 214 22.34 -27.69 20.51
C ILE A 214 23.85 -27.77 20.30
N SER A 215 24.41 -26.96 19.41
CA SER A 215 25.86 -26.97 19.19
C SER A 215 26.67 -26.53 20.41
N LEU A 216 26.12 -25.65 21.25
CA LEU A 216 26.77 -25.24 22.50
C LEU A 216 26.73 -26.32 23.58
N VAL A 217 25.64 -27.09 23.67
CA VAL A 217 25.48 -28.16 24.67
C VAL A 217 26.26 -29.42 24.30
N PHE A 218 26.20 -29.82 23.03
CA PHE A 218 26.80 -31.07 22.55
C PHE A 218 28.17 -30.88 21.91
N GLY A 219 28.62 -29.63 21.74
CA GLY A 219 29.81 -29.31 20.97
C GLY A 219 31.12 -29.79 21.55
N ASN A 220 31.21 -30.17 22.83
CA ASN A 220 32.42 -30.74 23.45
C ASN A 220 33.75 -30.01 23.11
N GLY A 221 33.71 -28.69 22.82
CA GLY A 221 34.88 -27.90 22.40
C GLY A 221 35.17 -27.87 20.90
N GLU A 222 34.38 -28.55 20.06
CA GLU A 222 34.46 -28.46 18.60
C GLU A 222 33.86 -27.14 18.09
N ASN A 223 34.74 -26.26 17.62
CA ASN A 223 34.34 -24.99 17.02
C ASN A 223 33.49 -25.19 15.73
N PHE A 224 33.53 -26.37 15.09
CA PHE A 224 32.81 -26.66 13.84
C PHE A 224 31.31 -26.68 14.01
N LEU A 225 30.83 -27.36 15.05
CA LEU A 225 29.40 -27.48 15.31
C LEU A 225 28.77 -26.11 15.57
N GLN A 226 29.53 -25.18 16.18
CA GLN A 226 29.10 -23.80 16.38
C GLN A 226 28.95 -23.04 15.05
N VAL A 227 29.93 -23.14 14.15
CA VAL A 227 29.86 -22.54 12.81
C VAL A 227 28.66 -23.08 12.02
N VAL A 228 28.46 -24.39 12.02
CA VAL A 228 27.30 -25.03 11.37
C VAL A 228 25.99 -24.59 12.01
N GLY A 229 25.97 -24.42 13.34
CA GLY A 229 24.81 -23.88 14.07
C GLY A 229 24.45 -22.45 13.63
N ILE A 230 25.44 -21.58 13.47
CA ILE A 230 25.24 -20.20 12.98
C ILE A 230 24.72 -20.20 11.52
N ALA A 231 25.30 -21.02 10.65
CA ALA A 231 24.83 -21.15 9.27
C ALA A 231 23.38 -21.67 9.21
N SER A 232 23.03 -22.61 10.11
CA SER A 232 21.70 -23.20 10.22
C SER A 232 20.66 -22.18 10.71
N ILE A 233 21.04 -21.24 11.60
CA ILE A 233 20.19 -20.09 11.98
C ILE A 233 19.77 -19.32 10.73
N LEU A 234 20.75 -18.91 9.90
CA LEU A 234 20.47 -18.12 8.70
C LEU A 234 19.58 -18.88 7.71
N LEU A 235 19.82 -20.18 7.52
CA LEU A 235 19.01 -21.03 6.64
C LEU A 235 17.54 -21.10 7.09
N LEU A 236 17.29 -21.40 8.36
CA LEU A 236 15.94 -21.53 8.90
C LEU A 236 15.23 -20.17 9.00
N ALA A 237 15.95 -19.12 9.45
CA ALA A 237 15.42 -17.77 9.52
C ALA A 237 15.06 -17.24 8.12
N ALA A 238 15.86 -17.53 7.10
CA ALA A 238 15.57 -17.12 5.72
C ALA A 238 14.23 -17.71 5.24
N ILE A 239 13.97 -18.99 5.50
CA ILE A 239 12.70 -19.65 5.16
C ILE A 239 11.54 -18.99 5.92
N GLY A 240 11.72 -18.72 7.23
CA GLY A 240 10.70 -18.08 8.06
C GLY A 240 10.33 -16.69 7.53
N VAL A 241 11.34 -15.87 7.24
CA VAL A 241 11.18 -14.53 6.67
C VAL A 241 10.55 -14.58 5.28
N MET A 242 10.92 -15.54 4.42
CA MET A 242 10.31 -15.72 3.10
C MET A 242 8.79 -15.95 3.19
N LEU A 243 8.35 -16.80 4.13
CA LEU A 243 6.93 -17.05 4.36
C LEU A 243 6.20 -15.78 4.82
N ILE A 244 6.79 -15.06 5.78
CA ILE A 244 6.24 -13.80 6.33
C ILE A 244 6.08 -12.76 5.22
N ILE A 245 7.14 -12.49 4.45
CA ILE A 245 7.14 -11.46 3.41
C ILE A 245 6.08 -11.75 2.35
N ARG A 246 5.97 -13.01 1.91
CA ARG A 246 5.03 -13.39 0.85
C ARG A 246 3.59 -13.09 1.26
N VAL A 247 3.19 -13.49 2.47
CA VAL A 247 1.81 -13.26 2.93
C VAL A 247 1.56 -11.81 3.34
N SER A 248 2.58 -11.12 3.85
CA SER A 248 2.48 -9.71 4.27
C SER A 248 2.24 -8.79 3.08
N ILE A 249 2.89 -9.03 1.93
CA ILE A 249 2.69 -8.21 0.72
C ILE A 249 1.25 -8.35 0.20
N ILE A 250 0.72 -9.56 0.20
CA ILE A 250 -0.67 -9.83 -0.25
C ILE A 250 -1.65 -9.20 0.75
N TRP A 251 -1.46 -9.42 2.04
CA TRP A 251 -2.31 -8.82 3.08
C TRP A 251 -2.30 -7.29 3.04
N GLY A 252 -1.11 -6.70 2.90
CA GLY A 252 -0.92 -5.26 2.75
C GLY A 252 -1.64 -4.71 1.51
N SER A 253 -1.69 -5.46 0.40
CA SER A 253 -2.44 -5.03 -0.79
C SER A 253 -3.95 -4.92 -0.54
N TYR A 254 -4.53 -5.80 0.28
CA TYR A 254 -5.93 -5.69 0.66
C TYR A 254 -6.17 -4.50 1.61
N GLN A 255 -5.30 -4.30 2.59
CA GLN A 255 -5.39 -3.15 3.48
C GLN A 255 -5.23 -1.82 2.74
N GLN A 256 -4.35 -1.78 1.73
CA GLN A 256 -4.11 -0.60 0.91
C GLN A 256 -5.35 -0.24 0.08
N LEU A 257 -6.02 -1.22 -0.53
CA LEU A 257 -7.27 -1.01 -1.27
C LEU A 257 -8.47 -0.64 -0.40
N LEU A 258 -8.52 -1.15 0.83
CA LEU A 258 -9.57 -0.83 1.81
C LEU A 258 -9.27 0.42 2.65
N GLU A 259 -8.10 1.04 2.46
CA GLU A 259 -7.58 2.15 3.28
C GLU A 259 -7.64 1.87 4.78
N GLU A 260 -7.20 0.66 5.18
CA GLU A 260 -7.18 0.21 6.58
C GLU A 260 -5.76 0.17 7.16
N GLY A 261 -5.65 0.24 8.50
CA GLY A 261 -4.38 0.12 9.21
C GLY A 261 -3.45 1.30 8.93
N ASP A 262 -2.26 1.02 8.38
CA ASP A 262 -1.29 2.07 8.04
C ASP A 262 -1.69 2.88 6.79
N TYR A 263 -2.67 2.40 6.01
CA TYR A 263 -3.12 3.02 4.75
C TYR A 263 -4.39 3.87 4.88
N THR A 264 -4.81 4.22 6.10
CA THR A 264 -5.95 5.12 6.29
C THR A 264 -5.69 6.50 5.67
N ARG A 265 -6.76 7.16 5.20
CA ARG A 265 -6.66 8.52 4.62
C ARG A 265 -5.93 9.49 5.56
N GLU A 266 -6.23 9.43 6.86
CA GLU A 266 -5.54 10.20 7.90
C GLU A 266 -4.02 9.95 7.90
N ASN A 267 -3.59 8.69 7.83
CA ASN A 267 -2.18 8.33 7.81
C ASN A 267 -1.49 8.80 6.52
N LYS A 268 -2.13 8.63 5.35
CA LYS A 268 -1.60 9.08 4.06
C LYS A 268 -1.34 10.59 4.04
N GLU A 269 -2.30 11.39 4.49
CA GLU A 269 -2.16 12.85 4.59
C GLU A 269 -1.18 13.31 5.68
N SER A 270 -0.93 12.46 6.69
CA SER A 270 0.01 12.76 7.77
C SER A 270 1.44 12.44 7.40
N ASN A 271 1.67 11.34 6.67
CA ASN A 271 3.01 10.86 6.33
C ASN A 271 3.79 11.86 5.47
N GLY A 272 3.15 12.59 4.55
CA GLY A 272 3.81 13.64 3.77
C GLY A 272 4.36 14.78 4.65
N LYS A 273 3.60 15.23 5.65
CA LYS A 273 4.00 16.31 6.57
C LYS A 273 4.97 15.83 7.64
N ILE A 274 4.77 14.63 8.18
CA ILE A 274 5.68 13.99 9.14
C ILE A 274 7.04 13.75 8.49
N GLY A 275 7.08 13.36 7.20
CA GLY A 275 8.31 13.21 6.44
C GLY A 275 9.12 14.50 6.36
N LEU A 276 8.46 15.63 6.08
CA LEU A 276 9.09 16.96 6.07
C LEU A 276 9.62 17.37 7.46
N ILE A 277 8.82 17.18 8.51
CA ILE A 277 9.22 17.48 9.90
C ILE A 277 10.39 16.60 10.32
N SER A 278 10.37 15.31 9.97
CA SER A 278 11.43 14.35 10.24
C SER A 278 12.73 14.75 9.55
N GLY A 279 12.67 15.07 8.24
CA GLY A 279 13.83 15.54 7.50
C GLY A 279 14.45 16.79 8.12
N ALA A 280 13.63 17.80 8.42
CA ALA A 280 14.07 19.02 9.07
C ALA A 280 14.70 18.75 10.45
N TYR A 281 14.05 17.91 11.27
CA TYR A 281 14.51 17.55 12.61
C TYR A 281 15.91 16.92 12.57
N TRP A 282 16.11 15.90 11.73
CA TRP A 282 17.41 15.21 11.64
C TRP A 282 18.50 16.10 11.05
N CYS A 283 18.17 16.97 10.08
CA CYS A 283 19.12 17.96 9.58
C CYS A 283 19.56 18.95 10.66
N VAL A 284 18.64 19.43 11.52
CA VAL A 284 18.96 20.33 12.63
C VAL A 284 19.83 19.64 13.68
N ILE A 285 19.49 18.40 14.04
CA ILE A 285 20.29 17.61 15.00
C ILE A 285 21.69 17.33 14.46
N ALA A 286 21.82 16.97 13.18
CA ALA A 286 23.11 16.77 12.54
C ALA A 286 23.93 18.06 12.51
N ALA A 287 23.31 19.20 12.18
CA ALA A 287 23.98 20.50 12.22
C ALA A 287 24.43 20.87 13.64
N ALA A 288 23.61 20.63 14.66
CA ALA A 288 23.96 20.87 16.06
C ALA A 288 25.10 19.95 16.53
N TYR A 289 25.08 18.67 16.14
CA TYR A 289 26.16 17.72 16.42
C TYR A 289 27.49 18.18 15.80
N LEU A 290 27.47 18.60 14.53
CA LEU A 290 28.67 19.07 13.84
C LEU A 290 29.17 20.39 14.45
N ALA A 291 28.29 21.35 14.71
CA ALA A 291 28.65 22.63 15.32
C ALA A 291 29.29 22.43 16.70
N TRP A 292 28.69 21.60 17.56
CA TRP A 292 29.27 21.26 18.85
C TRP A 292 30.64 20.59 18.69
N SER A 293 30.73 19.57 17.82
CA SER A 293 31.94 18.77 17.66
C SER A 293 33.11 19.58 17.10
N PHE A 294 32.86 20.47 16.13
CA PHE A 294 33.92 21.30 15.53
C PHE A 294 34.31 22.50 16.40
N ILE A 295 33.38 23.15 17.10
CA ILE A 295 33.68 24.32 17.95
C ILE A 295 34.36 23.88 19.25
N GLY A 296 33.95 22.75 19.83
CA GLY A 296 34.41 22.29 21.14
C GLY A 296 35.52 21.23 21.11
N ASP A 297 35.96 20.77 19.93
CA ASP A 297 36.84 19.59 19.74
C ASP A 297 36.44 18.37 20.60
N SER A 298 35.14 18.24 20.88
CA SER A 298 34.62 17.34 21.91
C SER A 298 33.98 16.08 21.32
N TRP A 299 34.63 15.50 20.30
CA TRP A 299 34.17 14.30 19.59
C TRP A 299 33.93 13.09 20.50
N LYS A 300 34.61 13.05 21.66
CA LYS A 300 34.44 11.97 22.66
C LYS A 300 33.09 11.98 23.35
N ILE A 301 32.40 13.13 23.40
CA ILE A 301 31.15 13.31 24.18
C ILE A 301 29.97 13.70 23.28
N SER A 302 30.22 14.34 22.14
CA SER A 302 29.15 14.86 21.26
C SER A 302 28.20 13.79 20.73
N TRP A 303 28.58 12.50 20.76
CA TRP A 303 27.70 11.39 20.39
C TRP A 303 26.41 11.30 21.23
N VAL A 304 26.40 11.85 22.46
CA VAL A 304 25.22 11.88 23.35
C VAL A 304 24.03 12.61 22.73
N ILE A 305 24.26 13.50 21.76
CA ILE A 305 23.20 14.16 21.00
C ILE A 305 22.28 13.15 20.29
N TRP A 306 22.80 12.03 19.80
CA TRP A 306 22.01 11.07 19.03
C TRP A 306 20.96 10.31 19.85
N PRO A 307 21.29 9.71 21.02
CA PRO A 307 20.29 9.14 21.92
C PRO A 307 19.23 10.15 22.36
N VAL A 308 19.65 11.36 22.75
CA VAL A 308 18.74 12.42 23.19
C VAL A 308 17.81 12.83 22.06
N ALA A 309 18.34 13.00 20.85
CA ALA A 309 17.56 13.30 19.66
C ALA A 309 16.57 12.18 19.32
N GLY A 310 16.94 10.91 19.49
CA GLY A 310 16.02 9.79 19.27
C GLY A 310 14.79 9.84 20.17
N VAL A 311 14.99 10.11 21.48
CA VAL A 311 13.89 10.22 22.45
C VAL A 311 13.02 11.46 22.17
N LEU A 312 13.66 12.61 21.92
CA LEU A 312 12.96 13.85 21.58
C LEU A 312 12.13 13.72 20.30
N PHE A 313 12.63 12.99 19.29
CA PHE A 313 11.92 12.76 18.05
C PHE A 313 10.60 12.02 18.26
N GLY A 314 10.60 11.00 19.13
CA GLY A 314 9.39 10.29 19.53
C GLY A 314 8.36 11.22 20.17
N ALA A 315 8.79 12.14 21.04
CA ALA A 315 7.93 13.15 21.63
C ALA A 315 7.37 14.14 20.59
N VAL A 316 8.20 14.61 19.66
CA VAL A 316 7.80 15.51 18.56
C VAL A 316 6.74 14.87 17.67
N ILE A 317 6.92 13.60 17.27
CA ILE A 317 5.90 12.87 16.50
C ILE A 317 4.62 12.66 17.31
N GLY A 318 4.74 12.29 18.59
CA GLY A 318 3.59 12.09 19.47
C GLY A 318 2.73 13.36 19.60
N ILE A 319 3.38 14.50 19.81
CA ILE A 319 2.71 15.81 19.92
C ILE A 319 2.08 16.23 18.60
N THR A 320 2.79 16.09 17.48
CA THR A 320 2.26 16.46 16.15
C THR A 320 1.05 15.61 15.76
N LYS A 321 1.04 14.32 16.09
CA LYS A 321 -0.15 13.46 15.93
C LYS A 321 -1.29 13.86 16.88
N ALA A 322 -0.99 14.15 18.15
CA ALA A 322 -2.01 14.53 19.13
C ALA A 322 -2.68 15.87 18.83
N LEU A 323 -1.94 16.87 18.34
CA LEU A 323 -2.46 18.18 17.98
C LEU A 323 -3.35 18.15 16.73
N ARG A 324 -3.20 17.15 15.86
CA ARG A 324 -3.98 17.02 14.61
C ARG A 324 -5.28 16.23 14.78
N LYS A 325 -5.44 15.49 15.87
CA LYS A 325 -6.67 14.73 16.20
C LYS A 325 -7.76 15.60 16.84
N ARG A 326 -7.52 16.91 16.98
CA ARG A 326 -8.47 17.93 17.44
C ARG A 326 -8.93 18.77 16.27
#